data_AF-A0A972FCX5-F1
#
_entry.id   AF-A0A972FCX5-F1
#
_cell.length_a   1.000
_cell.length_b   1.000
_cell.length_c   1.000
_cell.angle_alpha   90.00
_cell.angle_beta   90.00
_cell.angle_gamma   90.00
#
_symmetry.space_group_name_H-M   'P 1'
#
loop_
_entity.id
_entity.type
_entity.pdbx_description
1 polymer ?
#
loop_
_entity_poly.entity_id
_entity_poly.type
_entity_poly.pdbx_seq_one_letter_code
_entity_poly.pdbx_strand_id
1 'polypeptide(L)'
;MPSTRTHQRTRTGPPGKRAVNLSLSSDILDAAKQLDINISQVCDNVLREVVRRAQERKWQEDHADFIAAYNATVEVEGLPLDEWKNF
;
A
#
# COMPACT_ATOMS: atom_id res chain seq x y z
N MET A 1 -17.03 -6.17 -43.26
CA MET A 1 -17.16 -6.16 -41.78
C MET A 1 -15.85 -5.59 -41.22
N PRO A 2 -15.75 -4.29 -40.89
CA PRO A 2 -14.51 -3.75 -40.34
C PRO A 2 -14.45 -4.04 -38.83
N SER A 3 -13.48 -4.85 -38.42
CA SER A 3 -13.16 -5.12 -37.03
C SER A 3 -12.69 -3.84 -36.34
N THR A 4 -13.38 -3.42 -35.29
CA THR A 4 -12.99 -2.27 -34.45
C THR A 4 -11.67 -2.57 -33.74
N ARG A 5 -10.60 -1.95 -34.24
CA ARG A 5 -9.28 -1.93 -33.62
C ARG A 5 -9.35 -1.09 -32.35
N THR A 6 -9.42 -1.75 -31.20
CA THR A 6 -9.30 -1.08 -29.89
C THR A 6 -7.92 -0.46 -29.80
N HIS A 7 -7.83 0.86 -29.95
CA HIS A 7 -6.60 1.61 -29.74
C HIS A 7 -6.26 1.61 -28.24
N GLN A 8 -5.33 0.74 -27.83
CA GLN A 8 -4.62 0.93 -26.57
C GLN A 8 -3.77 2.20 -26.69
N ARG A 9 -4.22 3.29 -26.05
CA ARG A 9 -3.42 4.50 -25.86
C ARG A 9 -2.29 4.19 -24.89
N THR A 10 -1.08 4.01 -25.40
CA THR A 10 0.14 4.09 -24.60
C THR A 10 0.28 5.52 -24.08
N ARG A 11 0.21 5.70 -22.76
CA ARG A 11 0.44 7.00 -22.13
C ARG A 11 1.91 7.10 -21.75
N THR A 12 2.69 7.78 -22.58
CA THR A 12 4.04 8.24 -22.26
C THR A 12 3.92 9.52 -21.43
N GLY A 13 4.09 9.40 -20.12
CA GLY A 13 4.21 10.53 -19.19
C GLY A 13 5.25 10.20 -18.13
N PRO A 14 5.78 11.20 -17.39
CA PRO A 14 6.78 10.99 -16.34
C PRO A 14 6.26 9.95 -15.32
N PRO A 15 7.12 9.26 -14.52
CA PRO A 15 6.67 8.20 -13.61
C PRO A 15 5.61 8.77 -12.66
N GLY A 16 4.34 8.58 -13.02
CA GLY A 16 3.32 9.58 -12.74
C GLY A 16 1.94 8.97 -12.70
N LYS A 17 1.12 9.55 -11.83
CA LYS A 17 -0.20 9.07 -11.41
C LYS A 17 -0.98 8.45 -12.57
N ARG A 18 -1.35 7.17 -12.42
CA ARG A 18 -2.19 6.47 -13.40
C ARG A 18 -3.65 6.83 -13.10
N ALA A 19 -4.34 7.37 -14.10
CA ALA A 19 -5.78 7.60 -13.99
C ALA A 19 -6.51 6.25 -13.94
N VAL A 20 -7.40 6.09 -12.95
CA VAL A 20 -8.22 4.89 -12.75
C VAL A 20 -9.68 5.34 -12.76
N ASN A 21 -10.53 4.63 -13.51
CA ASN A 21 -11.98 4.85 -13.45
C ASN A 21 -12.52 4.09 -12.24
N LEU A 22 -13.09 4.82 -11.29
CA LEU A 22 -13.67 4.28 -10.06
C LEU A 22 -15.13 4.72 -9.98
N SER A 23 -16.00 3.84 -9.52
CA SER A 23 -17.40 4.17 -9.23
C SER A 23 -17.56 4.38 -7.73
N LEU A 24 -18.06 5.55 -7.34
CA LEU A 24 -18.33 5.92 -5.94
C LEU A 24 -19.78 6.38 -5.82
N SER A 25 -20.32 6.34 -4.61
CA SER A 25 -21.70 6.76 -4.33
C SER A 25 -21.91 8.23 -4.70
N SER A 26 -23.01 8.52 -5.39
CA SER A 26 -23.30 9.84 -5.94
C SER A 26 -23.47 10.90 -4.86
N ASP A 27 -24.08 10.54 -3.74
CA ASP A 27 -24.26 11.39 -2.55
C ASP A 27 -22.93 11.91 -2.00
N ILE A 28 -21.92 11.04 -1.88
CA ILE A 28 -20.58 11.42 -1.40
C ILE A 28 -19.87 12.31 -2.43
N LEU A 29 -20.00 12.00 -3.72
CA LEU A 29 -19.39 12.83 -4.78
C LEU A 29 -19.99 14.23 -4.81
N ASP A 30 -21.30 14.36 -4.61
CA ASP A 30 -21.97 15.66 -4.59
C ASP A 30 -21.63 16.44 -3.33
N ALA A 31 -21.59 15.78 -2.17
CA ALA A 31 -21.13 16.39 -0.92
C ALA A 31 -19.66 16.84 -1.03
N ALA A 32 -18.78 16.02 -1.59
CA ALA A 32 -17.37 16.35 -1.78
C ALA A 32 -17.18 17.56 -2.72
N LYS A 33 -17.96 17.64 -3.80
CA LYS A 33 -17.96 18.81 -4.70
C LYS A 33 -18.44 20.07 -3.99
N GLN A 34 -19.51 19.99 -3.19
CA GLN A 34 -20.03 21.13 -2.42
C GLN A 34 -19.00 21.65 -1.40
N LEU A 35 -18.15 20.77 -0.89
CA LEU A 35 -17.11 21.07 0.08
C LEU A 35 -15.73 21.35 -0.55
N ASP A 36 -15.63 21.42 -1.88
CA ASP A 36 -14.39 21.60 -2.65
C ASP A 36 -13.28 20.57 -2.29
N ILE A 37 -13.70 19.34 -1.97
CA ILE A 37 -12.78 18.26 -1.59
C ILE A 37 -12.17 17.64 -2.84
N ASN A 38 -10.83 17.56 -2.84
CA ASN A 38 -10.10 16.85 -3.90
C ASN A 38 -10.18 15.33 -3.72
N ILE A 39 -11.23 14.73 -4.30
CA ILE A 39 -11.53 13.29 -4.22
C ILE A 39 -10.32 12.44 -4.66
N SER A 40 -9.67 12.82 -5.76
CA SER A 40 -8.51 12.08 -6.30
C SER A 40 -7.36 12.02 -5.29
N GLN A 41 -7.07 13.13 -4.60
CA GLN A 41 -6.00 13.18 -3.60
C GLN A 41 -6.37 12.39 -2.33
N VAL A 42 -7.64 12.47 -1.89
CA VAL A 42 -8.13 11.70 -0.74
C VAL A 42 -8.06 10.20 -1.04
N CYS A 43 -8.55 9.77 -2.20
CA CYS A 43 -8.48 8.38 -2.62
C CYS A 43 -7.03 7.87 -2.72
N ASP A 44 -6.11 8.65 -3.28
CA ASP A 44 -4.68 8.28 -3.36
C ASP A 44 -4.09 8.06 -1.96
N ASN A 45 -4.34 8.98 -1.03
CA ASN A 45 -3.83 8.89 0.34
C ASN A 45 -4.39 7.67 1.08
N VAL A 46 -5.71 7.44 1.01
CA VAL A 46 -6.36 6.30 1.65
C VAL A 46 -5.86 4.99 1.04
N LEU A 47 -5.78 4.91 -0.28
CA LEU A 47 -5.32 3.71 -0.97
C LEU A 47 -3.86 3.40 -0.61
N ARG A 48 -2.99 4.41 -0.53
CA ARG A 48 -1.60 4.25 -0.10
C ARG A 48 -1.51 3.63 1.30
N GLU A 49 -2.32 4.11 2.24
CA GLU A 49 -2.32 3.57 3.60
C GLU A 49 -2.86 2.14 3.66
N VAL A 50 -3.93 1.83 2.92
CA VAL A 50 -4.47 0.47 2.82
C VAL A 50 -3.44 -0.49 2.22
N VAL A 51 -2.77 -0.09 1.14
CA VAL A 51 -1.72 -0.88 0.50
C VAL A 51 -0.54 -1.10 1.44
N ARG A 52 -0.10 -0.06 2.15
CA ARG A 52 0.98 -0.15 3.15
C ARG A 52 0.65 -1.18 4.22
N ARG A 53 -0.55 -1.11 4.82
CA ARG A 53 -1.00 -2.08 5.84
C ARG A 53 -1.11 -3.51 5.32
N ALA A 54 -1.55 -3.67 4.08
CA ALA A 54 -1.62 -4.99 3.45
C ALA A 54 -0.22 -5.59 3.23
N GLN A 55 0.74 -4.75 2.81
CA GLN A 55 2.14 -5.16 2.67
C GLN A 55 2.77 -5.51 4.02
N GLU A 56 2.52 -4.72 5.06
CA GLU A 56 3.00 -5.01 6.42
C GLU A 56 2.47 -6.34 6.93
N ARG A 57 1.17 -6.59 6.76
CA ARG A 57 0.55 -7.86 7.17
C ARG A 57 1.16 -9.04 6.41
N LYS A 58 1.32 -8.90 5.10
CA LYS A 58 1.94 -9.93 4.28
C LYS A 58 3.39 -10.18 4.70
N TRP A 59 4.15 -9.13 4.99
CA TRP A 59 5.52 -9.25 5.48
C TRP A 59 5.57 -9.98 6.82
N GLN A 60 4.66 -9.65 7.75
CA GLN A 60 4.53 -10.34 9.03
C GLN A 60 4.21 -11.83 8.86
N GLU A 61 3.27 -12.16 7.97
CA GLU A 61 2.92 -13.55 7.65
C GLU A 61 4.13 -14.30 7.05
N ASP A 62 4.81 -13.70 6.07
CA ASP A 62 5.95 -14.30 5.38
C ASP A 62 7.17 -14.49 6.32
N HIS A 63 7.31 -13.65 7.35
CA HIS A 63 8.46 -13.66 8.27
C HIS A 63 8.13 -14.20 9.66
N ALA A 64 6.89 -14.65 9.91
CA ALA A 64 6.47 -15.15 11.22
C ALA A 64 7.34 -16.31 11.70
N ASP A 65 7.61 -17.28 10.83
CA ASP A 65 8.42 -18.46 11.15
C ASP A 65 9.89 -18.09 11.43
N PHE A 66 10.44 -17.15 10.65
CA PHE A 66 11.80 -16.66 10.85
C PHE A 66 11.94 -15.91 12.17
N ILE A 67 10.98 -15.03 12.49
CA ILE A 67 10.95 -14.29 13.75
C ILE A 67 10.78 -15.25 14.92
N ALA A 68 9.91 -16.26 14.81
CA ALA A 68 9.72 -17.26 15.85
C ALA A 68 11.00 -18.08 16.09
N ALA A 69 11.68 -18.52 15.02
CA ALA A 69 12.95 -19.24 15.13
C ALA A 69 14.04 -18.37 15.78
N TYR A 70 14.15 -17.11 15.34
CA TYR A 70 15.12 -16.17 15.90
C TYR A 70 14.84 -15.87 17.38
N ASN A 71 13.57 -15.64 17.74
CA ASN A 71 13.17 -15.42 19.14
C ASN A 71 13.50 -16.63 20.01
N ALA A 72 13.27 -17.86 19.52
CA ALA A 72 13.64 -19.07 20.25
C ALA A 72 15.17 -19.17 20.47
N THR A 73 15.97 -18.79 19.47
CA THR A 73 17.44 -18.71 19.64
C THR A 73 17.82 -17.68 20.69
N VAL A 74 17.22 -16.48 20.68
CA VAL A 74 17.50 -15.43 21.68
C VAL A 74 17.05 -15.82 23.08
N GLU A 75 15.94 -16.56 23.24
CA GLU A 75 15.52 -17.08 24.55
C GLU A 75 16.51 -18.10 25.13
N VAL A 76 17.12 -18.91 24.27
CA VAL A 76 18.07 -19.96 24.68
C VAL A 76 19.47 -19.40 24.90
N GLU A 77 19.95 -18.56 23.99
CA GLU A 77 21.34 -18.08 23.97
C GLU A 77 21.52 -16.73 24.67
N GLY A 78 20.41 -16.04 24.96
CA GLY A 78 20.44 -14.65 25.44
C GLY A 78 20.72 -13.65 24.31
N LEU A 79 20.74 -12.37 24.66
CA LEU A 79 21.05 -11.31 23.69
C LEU A 79 22.57 -11.29 23.42
N PRO A 80 23.03 -11.44 22.17
CA PRO A 80 24.47 -11.57 21.86
C PRO A 80 25.36 -10.40 22.30
N LEU A 81 24.77 -9.24 22.58
CA LEU A 81 25.47 -8.01 22.96
C LEU A 81 25.04 -7.48 24.33
N ASP A 82 24.36 -8.30 25.15
CA ASP A 82 23.85 -7.86 26.46
C ASP A 82 24.97 -7.39 27.39
N GLU A 83 26.13 -8.06 27.33
CA GLU A 83 27.32 -7.76 28.14
C GLU A 83 27.98 -6.40 27.82
N TRP A 84 27.62 -5.76 26.70
CA TRP A 84 28.27 -4.53 26.21
C TRP A 84 27.34 -3.32 26.24
N LYS A 85 26.14 -3.44 26.83
CA LYS A 85 25.12 -2.37 26.85
C LYS A 85 25.50 -1.10 27.63
N ASN A 86 26.52 -1.16 28.49
CA ASN A 86 26.90 -0.07 29.40
C ASN A 86 28.23 0.64 29.03
N PHE A 87 28.71 0.50 27.79
CA PHE A 87 29.86 1.24 27.29
C PHE A 87 29.51 2.67 26.86
#